data_AF-A0A0J1HEY9-F1
#
_entry.id   AF-A0A0J1HEY9-F1
#
_cell.length_a   1.000
_cell.length_b   1.000
_cell.length_c   1.000
_cell.angle_alpha   90.00
_cell.angle_beta   90.00
_cell.angle_gamma   90.00
#
_symmetry.space_group_name_H-M   'P 1'
#
loop_
_entity.id
_entity.type
_entity.pdbx_description
1 polymer ?
#
loop_
_entity_poly.entity_id
_entity_poly.type
_entity_poly.pdbx_seq_one_letter_code
_entity_poly.pdbx_strand_id
1 'polypeptide(L)'
;MAIDLGFYFSRLIHHYNLSYSEVLALPIRTFWMMSRNVDRHRAEMDISQLRLLRASQTSEEHLKDFAESLTEQLSSPIEIKRSLEDAEPDADAIDRLKSLLGNAISER
;
A
#
# COMPACT_ATOMS: atom_id res chain seq x y z
N MET A 1 -2.98 5.85 31.24
CA MET A 1 -2.61 6.24 29.85
C MET A 1 -3.89 6.36 29.06
N ALA A 2 -4.26 7.55 28.59
CA ALA A 2 -5.48 7.76 27.82
C ALA A 2 -5.13 7.80 26.32
N ILE A 3 -5.97 7.17 25.50
CA ILE A 3 -5.82 7.20 24.04
C ILE A 3 -6.56 8.44 23.53
N ASP A 4 -5.86 9.32 22.83
CA ASP A 4 -6.47 10.47 22.15
C ASP A 4 -7.13 10.01 20.84
N LEU A 5 -8.39 9.60 20.94
CA LEU A 5 -9.18 9.19 19.76
C LEU A 5 -9.43 10.36 18.81
N GLY A 6 -9.53 11.60 19.31
CA GLY A 6 -9.75 12.78 18.47
C GLY A 6 -8.59 13.02 17.51
N PHE A 7 -7.36 12.85 18.00
CA PHE A 7 -6.17 12.85 17.15
C PHE A 7 -6.23 11.78 16.06
N TYR A 8 -6.53 10.52 16.42
CA TYR A 8 -6.56 9.44 15.43
C TYR A 8 -7.69 9.58 14.41
N PHE A 9 -8.89 10.04 14.82
CA PHE A 9 -9.97 10.34 13.88
C PHE A 9 -9.57 11.43 12.90
N SER A 10 -9.05 12.57 13.41
CA SER A 10 -8.60 13.69 12.58
C SER A 10 -7.51 13.27 11.60
N ARG A 11 -6.60 12.40 12.05
CA ARG A 11 -5.53 11.83 11.24
C ARG A 11 -6.06 10.99 10.07
N LEU A 12 -7.03 10.12 10.29
CA LEU A 12 -7.62 9.30 9.22
C LEU A 12 -8.44 10.14 8.25
N ILE A 13 -9.25 11.08 8.79
CA ILE A 13 -10.01 12.05 7.99
C ILE A 13 -9.08 12.80 7.04
N HIS A 14 -7.98 13.35 7.57
CA HIS A 14 -7.02 14.10 6.76
C HIS A 14 -6.29 13.24 5.74
N HIS A 15 -5.79 12.05 6.14
CA HIS A 15 -4.93 11.24 5.28
C HIS A 15 -5.68 10.48 4.19
N TYR A 16 -6.86 9.94 4.51
CA TYR A 16 -7.68 9.16 3.58
C TYR A 16 -8.84 9.96 2.98
N ASN A 17 -8.97 11.24 3.33
CA ASN A 17 -10.07 12.12 2.91
C ASN A 17 -11.46 11.53 3.22
N LEU A 18 -11.60 10.90 4.38
CA LEU A 18 -12.86 10.34 4.87
C LEU A 18 -13.62 11.38 5.70
N SER A 19 -14.95 11.34 5.67
CA SER A 19 -15.80 12.07 6.60
C SER A 19 -15.73 11.46 8.01
N TYR A 20 -16.13 12.24 9.01
CA TYR A 20 -16.20 11.77 10.40
C TYR A 20 -17.12 10.55 10.56
N SER A 21 -18.28 10.54 9.88
CA SER A 21 -19.21 9.40 9.88
C SER A 21 -18.61 8.15 9.27
N GLU A 22 -17.84 8.28 8.19
CA GLU A 22 -17.18 7.13 7.55
C GLU A 22 -16.12 6.53 8.48
N VAL A 23 -15.35 7.37 9.19
CA VAL A 23 -14.37 6.88 10.17
C VAL A 23 -15.03 6.15 11.34
N LEU A 24 -16.16 6.65 11.84
CA LEU A 24 -16.92 5.97 12.90
C LEU A 24 -17.58 4.66 12.45
N ALA A 25 -17.87 4.53 11.15
CA ALA A 25 -18.42 3.30 10.58
C ALA A 25 -17.37 2.19 10.39
N LEU A 26 -16.07 2.49 10.51
CA LEU A 26 -15.01 1.50 10.33
C LEU A 26 -15.02 0.47 11.47
N PRO A 27 -14.87 -0.83 11.17
CA PRO A 27 -14.56 -1.83 12.18
C PRO A 27 -13.28 -1.46 12.94
N ILE A 28 -13.26 -1.66 14.25
CA ILE A 28 -12.14 -1.24 15.11
C ILE A 28 -10.77 -1.79 14.65
N ARG A 29 -10.73 -3.02 14.12
CA ARG A 29 -9.50 -3.61 13.55
C ARG A 29 -9.04 -2.86 12.30
N THR A 30 -9.97 -2.51 11.41
CA THR A 30 -9.70 -1.75 10.18
C THR A 30 -9.24 -0.34 10.53
N PHE A 31 -9.89 0.32 11.50
CA PHE A 31 -9.48 1.63 12.00
C PHE A 31 -8.02 1.64 12.45
N TRP A 32 -7.63 0.72 13.33
CA TRP A 32 -6.24 0.64 13.80
C TRP A 32 -5.25 0.20 12.73
N MET A 33 -5.66 -0.67 11.81
CA MET A 33 -4.86 -1.03 10.65
C MET A 33 -4.57 0.19 9.78
N MET A 34 -5.58 0.98 9.43
CA MET A 34 -5.43 2.20 8.63
C MET A 34 -4.58 3.23 9.34
N SER A 35 -4.79 3.43 10.65
CA SER A 35 -3.97 4.34 11.47
C SER A 35 -2.47 4.00 11.39
N ARG A 36 -2.11 2.72 11.54
CA ARG A 36 -0.73 2.24 11.40
C ARG A 36 -0.21 2.39 9.97
N ASN A 37 -1.04 2.21 8.95
CA ASN A 37 -0.61 2.43 7.57
C ASN A 37 -0.26 3.89 7.30
N VAL A 38 -0.94 4.85 7.93
CA VAL A 38 -0.51 6.25 7.87
C VAL A 38 0.91 6.44 8.43
N ASP A 39 1.31 5.70 9.47
CA ASP A 39 2.69 5.79 10.01
C ASP A 39 3.68 5.19 9.01
N ARG A 40 3.31 4.07 8.37
CA ARG A 40 4.13 3.43 7.35
C ARG A 40 4.36 4.35 6.15
N HIS A 41 3.31 4.99 5.63
CA HIS A 41 3.43 5.93 4.51
C HIS A 41 4.29 7.15 4.87
N ARG A 42 4.15 7.68 6.10
CA ARG A 42 5.02 8.78 6.56
C ARG A 42 6.47 8.35 6.66
N ALA A 43 6.75 7.20 7.28
CA ALA A 43 8.11 6.67 7.39
C ALA A 43 8.75 6.40 6.02
N GLU A 44 7.98 5.88 5.06
CA GLU A 44 8.42 5.68 3.69
C GLU A 44 8.77 7.00 2.99
N MET A 45 7.94 8.03 3.17
CA MET A 45 8.19 9.37 2.64
C MET A 45 9.44 10.01 3.27
N ASP A 46 9.60 9.91 4.59
CA ASP A 46 10.76 10.44 5.31
C ASP A 46 12.06 9.74 4.86
N ILE A 47 12.04 8.41 4.72
CA ILE A 47 13.17 7.65 4.18
C ILE A 47 13.50 8.10 2.75
N SER A 48 12.49 8.34 1.93
CA SER A 48 12.68 8.81 0.55
C SER A 48 13.31 10.20 0.52
N GLN A 49 12.89 11.11 1.40
CA GLN A 49 13.50 12.43 1.55
C GLN A 49 14.95 12.34 2.03
N LEU A 50 15.25 11.48 3.01
CA LEU A 50 16.61 11.24 3.48
C LEU A 50 17.51 10.68 2.37
N ARG A 51 16.99 9.77 1.53
CA ARG A 51 17.69 9.24 0.36
C ARG A 51 17.98 10.34 -0.67
N LEU A 52 16.99 11.18 -0.97
CA LEU A 52 17.13 12.31 -1.88
C LEU A 52 18.19 13.31 -1.38
N LEU A 53 18.13 13.68 -0.08
CA LEU A 53 19.10 14.57 0.53
C LEU A 53 20.52 13.99 0.45
N ARG A 54 20.70 12.70 0.75
CA ARG A 54 22.00 12.04 0.61
C ARG A 54 22.48 12.07 -0.84
N ALA A 55 21.62 11.73 -1.80
CA ALA A 55 21.99 11.74 -3.21
C ALA A 55 22.41 13.15 -3.66
N SER A 56 21.69 14.20 -3.23
CA SER A 56 22.00 15.60 -3.56
C SER A 56 23.33 16.13 -3.01
N GLN A 57 23.87 15.51 -1.98
CA GLN A 57 25.17 15.87 -1.41
C GLN A 57 26.34 15.14 -2.08
N THR A 58 26.07 14.19 -2.98
CA THR A 58 27.07 13.37 -3.65
C THR A 58 27.19 13.75 -5.13
N SER A 59 27.87 12.94 -5.95
CA SER A 59 28.07 13.21 -7.38
C SER A 59 26.76 13.15 -8.19
N GLU A 60 26.77 13.79 -9.36
CA GLU A 60 25.65 13.74 -10.32
C GLU A 60 25.26 12.31 -10.73
N GLU A 61 26.22 11.38 -10.73
CA GLU A 61 25.98 9.96 -11.00
C GLU A 61 25.03 9.32 -9.98
N HIS A 62 25.21 9.58 -8.68
CA HIS A 62 24.31 9.05 -7.64
C HIS A 62 22.91 9.65 -7.68
N LEU A 63 22.78 10.90 -8.14
CA LEU A 63 21.47 11.50 -8.39
C LEU A 63 20.74 10.81 -9.54
N LYS A 64 21.48 10.45 -10.60
CA LYS A 64 20.94 9.72 -11.75
C LYS A 64 20.52 8.30 -11.35
N ASP A 65 21.37 7.56 -10.64
CA ASP A 65 21.05 6.21 -10.14
C ASP A 65 19.80 6.23 -9.24
N PHE A 66 19.67 7.26 -8.39
CA PHE A 66 18.49 7.41 -7.55
C PHE A 66 17.22 7.65 -8.38
N ALA A 67 17.29 8.51 -9.39
CA ALA A 67 16.16 8.78 -10.28
C ALA A 67 15.74 7.53 -11.09
N GLU A 68 16.70 6.74 -11.55
CA GLU A 68 16.45 5.46 -12.22
C GLU A 68 15.76 4.47 -11.25
N SER A 69 16.25 4.35 -10.02
CA SER A 69 15.63 3.47 -9.00
C SER A 69 14.18 3.83 -8.66
N LEU A 70 13.84 5.12 -8.66
CA LEU A 70 12.45 5.58 -8.45
C LEU A 70 11.55 5.21 -9.64
N THR A 71 12.09 5.29 -10.85
CA THR A 71 11.37 4.92 -12.08
C THR A 71 11.07 3.41 -12.12
N GLU A 72 12.02 2.58 -11.66
CA GLU A 72 11.80 1.14 -11.50
C GLU A 72 10.73 0.82 -10.45
N GLN A 73 10.72 1.53 -9.33
CA GLN A 73 9.68 1.35 -8.30
C GLN A 73 8.29 1.74 -8.80
N LEU A 74 8.17 2.78 -9.63
CA LEU A 74 6.91 3.18 -10.27
C LEU A 74 6.38 2.16 -11.28
N SER A 75 7.27 1.40 -11.92
CA SER A 75 6.92 0.44 -12.96
C SER A 75 6.76 -0.99 -12.46
N SER A 76 7.21 -1.29 -11.23
CA SER A 76 7.17 -2.63 -10.65
C SER A 76 5.85 -2.88 -9.89
N PRO A 77 5.07 -3.91 -10.23
CA PRO A 77 3.89 -4.28 -9.45
C PRO A 77 4.28 -4.77 -8.04
N ILE A 78 3.44 -4.50 -7.04
CA ILE A 78 3.65 -4.96 -5.66
C ILE A 78 3.46 -6.48 -5.60
N GLU A 79 4.56 -7.23 -5.53
CA GLU A 79 4.54 -8.67 -5.33
C GLU A 79 4.35 -9.02 -3.85
N ILE A 80 3.12 -9.34 -3.46
CA ILE A 80 2.88 -9.92 -2.14
C ILE A 80 3.19 -11.42 -2.24
N LYS A 81 4.38 -11.82 -1.77
CA LYS A 81 4.69 -13.24 -1.51
C LYS A 81 3.83 -13.72 -0.33
N ARG A 82 2.58 -14.11 -0.60
CA ARG A 82 1.87 -15.00 0.31
C ARG A 82 2.62 -16.33 0.27
N SER A 83 3.12 -16.78 1.43
CA SER A 83 3.52 -18.18 1.54
C SER A 83 2.28 -19.02 1.24
N LEU A 84 2.33 -19.79 0.16
CA LEU A 84 1.31 -20.76 -0.22
C LEU A 84 1.50 -22.08 0.56
N GLU A 85 2.44 -22.13 1.50
CA GLU A 85 2.75 -23.35 2.26
C GLU A 85 1.55 -23.87 3.07
N ASP A 86 0.62 -22.98 3.45
CA ASP A 86 -0.64 -23.32 4.14
C ASP A 86 -1.88 -23.27 3.21
N ALA A 87 -1.70 -23.05 1.91
CA ALA A 87 -2.82 -23.01 0.98
C ALA A 87 -3.18 -24.44 0.55
N GLU A 88 -4.33 -24.95 1.00
CA GLU A 88 -4.88 -26.18 0.45
C GLU A 88 -5.10 -26.02 -1.06
N PRO A 89 -4.58 -26.92 -1.90
CA PRO A 89 -4.80 -26.86 -3.34
C PRO A 89 -6.29 -27.03 -3.64
N ASP A 90 -6.95 -25.95 -4.02
CA ASP A 90 -8.33 -25.97 -4.51
C ASP A 90 -8.34 -26.60 -5.91
N ALA A 91 -8.78 -27.86 -5.97
CA ALA A 91 -8.82 -28.65 -7.20
C ALA A 91 -9.65 -28.00 -8.33
N ASP A 92 -10.61 -27.13 -7.97
CA ASP A 92 -11.52 -26.46 -8.92
C ASP A 92 -11.09 -25.03 -9.24
N ALA A 93 -10.01 -24.50 -8.64
CA ALA A 93 -9.61 -23.10 -8.83
C ALA A 93 -9.29 -22.77 -10.29
N ILE A 94 -8.66 -23.72 -11.00
CA ILE A 94 -8.30 -23.54 -12.41
C ILE A 94 -9.55 -23.51 -13.30
N ASP A 95 -10.54 -24.35 -13.04
CA ASP A 95 -11.76 -24.40 -13.84
C ASP A 95 -12.67 -23.19 -13.57
N ARG A 96 -12.69 -22.71 -12.33
CA ARG A 96 -13.31 -21.41 -12.00
C ARG A 96 -12.63 -20.26 -12.73
N LEU A 97 -11.29 -20.21 -12.75
CA LEU A 97 -10.54 -19.17 -13.45
C LEU A 97 -10.83 -19.20 -14.97
N LYS A 98 -10.87 -20.39 -15.57
CA LYS A 98 -11.25 -20.54 -16.98
C LYS A 98 -12.68 -20.07 -17.26
N SER A 99 -13.62 -20.32 -16.34
CA SER A 99 -15.02 -19.85 -16.50
C SER A 99 -15.12 -18.32 -16.45
N LEU A 100 -14.35 -17.67 -15.59
CA LEU A 100 -14.30 -16.21 -15.49
C LEU A 100 -13.67 -15.56 -16.73
N LEU A 101 -12.59 -16.17 -17.25
CA LEU A 101 -11.91 -15.68 -18.46
C LEU A 101 -12.68 -16.00 -19.74
N GLY A 102 -13.40 -17.14 -19.80
CA GLY A 102 -14.24 -17.52 -20.93
C GLY A 102 -15.43 -16.57 -21.13
N ASN A 103 -16.02 -16.09 -20.04
CA ASN A 103 -17.09 -15.09 -20.10
C ASN A 103 -16.58 -13.70 -20.52
N ALA A 104 -15.32 -13.36 -20.24
CA ALA A 104 -14.72 -12.07 -20.61
C ALA A 104 -14.37 -11.94 -22.10
N ILE A 105 -14.32 -13.06 -22.85
CA ILE A 105 -13.99 -13.07 -24.29
C ILE A 105 -15.26 -13.07 -25.16
N SER A 106 -16.45 -13.31 -24.59
CA SER A 106 -17.71 -13.41 -25.34
C SER A 106 -18.52 -12.10 -25.45
N GLU A 107 -18.06 -10.98 -24.86
CA GLU A 107 -18.72 -9.67 -24.98
C GLU A 107 -17.96 -8.69 -25.89
N ARG A 108 -17.46 -9.17 -27.05
CA ARG A 108 -17.03 -8.30 -28.15
C ARG A 108 -17.65 -8.71 -29.47
#